data_AF-A0A285R3S5-F1
#
_entry.id   AF-A0A285R3S5-F1
#
_cell.length_a   1.000
_cell.length_b   1.000
_cell.length_c   1.000
_cell.angle_alpha   90.00
_cell.angle_beta   90.00
_cell.angle_gamma   90.00
#
_symmetry.space_group_name_H-M   'P 1'
#
loop_
_entity.id
_entity.type
_entity.pdbx_description
1 polymer ?
#
loop_
_entity_poly.entity_id
_entity_poly.type
_entity_poly.pdbx_seq_one_letter_code
_entity_poly.pdbx_strand_id
1 'polypeptide(L)'
;MGMLKAVDRVVDEAELQLTDGTWQLTATDAALARETAAALAGAVGPAGTHEALPRIERLAALREALAALALTVARTHGHLAWFLADASSHLAPVLHWRALDAPGGRSFGAVLPTDAELADAEAAIRLLTHALTRTSQPA
;
A
#
# COMPACT_ATOMS: atom_id res chain seq x y z
N MET A 1 7.92 -14.52 2.91
CA MET A 1 8.43 -13.15 3.16
C MET A 1 7.22 -12.29 3.49
N GLY A 2 7.24 -11.49 4.56
CA GLY A 2 6.12 -10.59 4.89
C GLY A 2 5.94 -9.49 3.84
N MET A 3 4.75 -8.89 3.80
CA MET A 3 4.38 -7.79 2.92
C MET A 3 5.26 -6.57 3.15
N LEU A 4 5.56 -6.22 4.41
CA LEU A 4 6.44 -5.09 4.72
C LEU A 4 7.80 -5.25 4.04
N LYS A 5 8.46 -6.40 4.24
CA LYS A 5 9.77 -6.69 3.64
C LYS A 5 9.71 -6.83 2.11
N ALA A 6 8.54 -7.10 1.55
CA ALA A 6 8.36 -7.12 0.10
C ALA A 6 8.24 -5.70 -0.45
N VAL A 7 7.38 -4.87 0.14
CA VAL A 7 7.24 -3.46 -0.22
C VAL A 7 8.52 -2.67 0.01
N ASP A 8 9.26 -2.95 1.09
CA ASP A 8 10.57 -2.34 1.39
C ASP A 8 11.56 -2.52 0.24
N ARG A 9 11.64 -3.72 -0.34
CA ARG A 9 12.51 -3.96 -1.50
C ARG A 9 12.07 -3.19 -2.75
N VAL A 10 10.76 -3.04 -2.95
CA VAL A 10 10.22 -2.25 -4.07
C VAL A 10 10.52 -0.75 -3.87
N VAL A 11 10.46 -0.28 -2.62
CA VAL A 11 10.86 1.09 -2.24
C VAL A 11 12.35 1.30 -2.45
N ASP A 12 13.21 0.38 -2.02
CA ASP A 12 14.65 0.45 -2.22
C ASP A 12 15.00 0.53 -3.72
N GLU A 13 14.36 -0.29 -4.55
CA GLU A 13 14.57 -0.26 -6.00
C GLU A 13 14.13 1.09 -6.61
N ALA A 14 12.97 1.60 -6.21
CA ALA A 14 12.50 2.92 -6.63
C ALA A 14 13.47 4.05 -6.22
N GLU A 15 13.99 4.02 -5.00
CA GLU A 15 14.96 5.02 -4.52
C GLU A 15 16.28 4.96 -5.28
N LEU A 16 16.76 3.76 -5.61
CA LEU A 16 17.95 3.58 -6.44
C LEU A 16 17.74 4.17 -7.83
N GLN A 17 16.60 3.89 -8.48
CA GLN A 17 16.30 4.42 -9.81
C GLN A 17 16.14 5.95 -9.84
N LEU A 18 15.63 6.54 -8.76
CA LEU A 18 15.57 8.00 -8.61
C LEU A 18 16.97 8.60 -8.41
N THR A 19 17.81 7.94 -7.60
CA THR A 19 19.16 8.41 -7.26
C THR A 19 20.12 8.29 -8.43
N ASP A 20 20.02 7.22 -9.22
CA ASP A 20 20.87 6.99 -10.41
C ASP A 20 20.37 7.76 -11.65
N GLY A 21 19.18 8.37 -11.57
CA GLY A 21 18.58 9.18 -12.62
C GLY A 21 17.92 8.38 -13.74
N THR A 22 17.79 7.06 -13.60
CA THR A 22 17.04 6.20 -14.55
C THR A 22 15.54 6.45 -14.49
N TRP A 23 15.02 6.83 -13.33
CA TRP A 23 13.69 7.38 -13.14
C TRP A 23 13.77 8.87 -12.83
N GLN A 24 13.25 9.70 -13.73
CA GLN A 24 13.02 11.13 -13.49
C GLN A 24 11.54 11.38 -13.24
N LEU A 25 11.23 11.90 -12.05
CA LEU A 25 9.85 12.17 -11.66
C LEU A 25 9.34 13.43 -12.36
N THR A 26 8.28 13.31 -13.17
CA THR A 26 7.64 14.47 -13.78
C THR A 26 6.82 15.24 -12.74
N ALA A 27 6.50 16.51 -13.03
CA ALA A 27 5.63 17.30 -12.14
C ALA A 27 4.24 16.66 -11.94
N THR A 28 3.71 16.02 -12.99
CA THR A 28 2.45 15.27 -12.94
C THR A 28 2.56 14.02 -12.05
N ASP A 29 3.64 13.25 -12.21
CA ASP A 29 3.89 12.07 -11.37
C ASP A 29 4.09 12.46 -9.90
N ALA A 30 4.81 13.55 -9.64
CA ALA A 30 4.97 14.08 -8.29
C ALA A 30 3.62 14.50 -7.67
N ALA A 31 2.71 15.09 -8.46
CA ALA A 31 1.38 15.44 -7.99
C ALA A 31 0.55 14.19 -7.67
N LEU A 32 0.57 13.18 -8.55
CA LEU A 32 -0.11 11.90 -8.31
C LEU A 32 0.46 11.19 -7.08
N ALA A 33 1.79 11.11 -6.94
CA ALA A 33 2.43 10.50 -5.79
C ALA A 33 2.02 11.16 -4.45
N ARG A 34 1.88 12.50 -4.42
CA ARG A 34 1.35 13.22 -3.24
C ARG A 34 -0.12 12.90 -2.97
N GLU A 35 -0.96 12.89 -4.01
CA GLU A 35 -2.38 12.53 -3.90
C GLU A 35 -2.53 11.11 -3.33
N THR A 36 -1.77 10.15 -3.86
CA THR A 36 -1.74 8.77 -3.39
C THR A 36 -1.25 8.69 -1.95
N ALA A 37 -0.14 9.35 -1.61
CA ALA A 37 0.38 9.36 -0.24
C ALA A 37 -0.66 9.88 0.77
N ALA A 38 -1.38 10.96 0.43
CA ALA A 38 -2.45 11.49 1.26
C ALA A 38 -3.62 10.50 1.43
N ALA A 39 -4.02 9.81 0.36
CA ALA A 39 -5.05 8.79 0.41
C ALA A 39 -4.64 7.59 1.29
N LEU A 40 -3.40 7.11 1.14
CA LEU A 40 -2.86 6.02 1.97
C LEU A 40 -2.79 6.41 3.46
N ALA A 41 -2.31 7.62 3.75
CA ALA A 41 -2.25 8.17 5.09
C ALA A 41 -3.65 8.29 5.73
N GLY A 42 -4.64 8.73 4.95
CA GLY A 42 -6.03 8.83 5.38
C GLY A 42 -6.66 7.47 5.71
N ALA A 43 -6.32 6.42 4.95
CA ALA A 43 -6.88 5.09 5.15
C ALA A 43 -6.29 4.38 6.39
N VAL A 44 -4.96 4.23 6.48
CA VAL A 44 -4.31 3.40 7.52
C VAL A 44 -3.89 4.20 8.76
N GLY A 45 -3.83 5.54 8.66
CA GLY A 45 -3.53 6.42 9.79
C GLY A 45 -2.21 6.12 10.52
N PRO A 46 -1.96 6.81 11.64
CA PRO A 46 -0.77 6.59 12.46
C PRO A 46 -0.80 5.25 13.22
N ALA A 47 0.39 4.76 13.58
CA ALA A 47 0.57 3.59 14.45
C ALA A 47 -0.11 3.77 15.81
N GLY A 48 -0.55 2.67 16.41
CA GLY A 48 -1.25 2.65 17.70
C GLY A 48 -2.75 3.00 17.61
N THR A 49 -3.15 4.06 16.90
CA THR A 49 -4.57 4.40 16.76
C THR A 49 -5.30 3.39 15.87
N HIS A 50 -4.71 3.04 14.73
CA HIS A 50 -5.32 2.11 13.78
C HIS A 50 -5.33 0.67 14.29
N GLU A 51 -4.29 0.27 15.02
CA GLU A 51 -4.14 -1.09 15.55
C GLU A 51 -5.17 -1.40 16.65
N ALA A 52 -5.70 -0.37 17.30
CA ALA A 52 -6.78 -0.48 18.28
C ALA A 52 -8.18 -0.66 17.66
N LEU A 53 -8.32 -0.49 16.34
CA LEU A 53 -9.61 -0.62 15.66
C LEU A 53 -10.05 -2.09 15.57
N PRO A 54 -11.37 -2.35 15.50
CA PRO A 54 -11.89 -3.66 15.16
C PRO A 54 -11.33 -4.18 13.83
N ARG A 55 -11.10 -5.49 13.72
CA ARG A 55 -10.57 -6.15 12.51
C ARG A 55 -11.29 -5.75 11.22
N ILE A 56 -12.61 -5.60 11.28
CA ILE A 56 -13.42 -5.22 10.12
C ILE A 56 -13.06 -3.82 9.59
N GLU A 57 -12.79 -2.88 10.48
CA GLU A 57 -12.40 -1.51 10.14
C GLU A 57 -10.96 -1.48 9.61
N ARG A 58 -10.04 -2.20 10.27
CA ARG A 58 -8.65 -2.37 9.79
C ARG A 58 -8.60 -2.95 8.38
N LEU A 59 -9.37 -4.01 8.13
CA LEU A 59 -9.45 -4.63 6.81
C LEU A 59 -10.11 -3.72 5.76
N ALA A 60 -11.12 -2.94 6.14
CA ALA A 60 -11.74 -1.97 5.24
C ALA A 60 -10.74 -0.89 4.81
N ALA A 61 -9.98 -0.34 5.75
CA ALA A 61 -8.94 0.64 5.48
C ALA A 61 -7.82 0.11 4.58
N LEU A 62 -7.34 -1.11 4.82
CA LEU A 62 -6.34 -1.72 3.94
C LEU A 62 -6.84 -1.90 2.50
N ARG A 63 -8.14 -2.20 2.32
CA ARG A 63 -8.76 -2.29 0.99
C ARG A 63 -8.96 -0.93 0.34
N GLU A 64 -9.29 0.08 1.11
CA GLU A 64 -9.37 1.46 0.64
C GLU A 64 -8.00 1.95 0.15
N ALA A 65 -6.93 1.65 0.89
CA ALA A 65 -5.55 1.92 0.46
C ALA A 65 -5.21 1.22 -0.87
N LEU A 66 -5.56 -0.06 -1.01
CA LEU A 66 -5.39 -0.78 -2.28
C LEU A 66 -6.20 -0.18 -3.45
N ALA A 67 -7.41 0.31 -3.18
CA ALA A 67 -8.22 0.98 -4.19
C ALA A 67 -7.58 2.30 -4.65
N ALA A 68 -6.99 3.07 -3.72
CA ALA A 68 -6.26 4.29 -4.04
C ALA A 68 -5.02 4.01 -4.91
N LEU A 69 -4.27 2.93 -4.61
CA LEU A 69 -3.16 2.48 -5.45
C LEU A 69 -3.63 2.11 -6.85
N ALA A 70 -4.67 1.28 -6.96
CA ALA A 70 -5.23 0.86 -8.24
C ALA A 70 -5.69 2.05 -9.09
N LEU A 71 -6.37 3.02 -8.49
CA LEU A 71 -6.81 4.24 -9.17
C LEU A 71 -5.64 5.08 -9.67
N THR A 72 -4.56 5.17 -8.89
CA THR A 72 -3.35 5.90 -9.29
C THR A 72 -2.65 5.20 -10.45
N VAL A 73 -2.48 3.87 -10.37
CA VAL A 73 -1.92 3.05 -11.46
C VAL A 73 -2.71 3.24 -12.74
N ALA A 74 -4.04 3.32 -12.67
CA ALA A 74 -4.89 3.56 -13.84
C ALA A 74 -4.72 4.96 -14.45
N ARG A 75 -4.22 5.94 -13.69
CA ARG A 75 -4.04 7.35 -14.10
C ARG A 75 -2.61 7.69 -14.53
N THR A 76 -1.65 6.77 -14.39
CA THR A 76 -0.24 7.00 -14.72
C THR A 76 0.34 5.87 -15.57
N HIS A 77 1.49 6.13 -16.18
CA HIS A 77 2.24 5.21 -17.02
C HIS A 77 3.73 5.32 -16.70
N GLY A 78 4.51 4.28 -17.05
CA GLY A 78 5.96 4.25 -16.80
C GLY A 78 6.34 3.93 -15.36
N HIS A 79 7.48 4.43 -14.88
CA HIS A 79 8.09 4.03 -13.61
C HIS A 79 7.18 4.18 -12.40
N LEU A 80 6.41 5.28 -12.29
CA LEU A 80 5.46 5.44 -11.18
C LEU A 80 4.38 4.33 -11.21
N ALA A 81 3.85 4.01 -12.38
CA ALA A 81 2.85 2.95 -12.53
C ALA A 81 3.44 1.57 -12.19
N TRP A 82 4.68 1.29 -12.63
CA TRP A 82 5.37 0.04 -12.35
C TRP A 82 5.66 -0.13 -10.86
N PHE A 83 6.20 0.91 -10.22
CA PHE A 83 6.45 0.95 -8.78
C PHE A 83 5.18 0.68 -7.96
N LEU A 84 4.09 1.40 -8.26
CA LEU A 84 2.83 1.24 -7.55
C LEU A 84 2.16 -0.11 -7.82
N ALA A 85 2.24 -0.61 -9.06
CA ALA A 85 1.68 -1.90 -9.42
C ALA A 85 2.40 -3.05 -8.71
N ASP A 86 3.74 -2.99 -8.62
CA ASP A 86 4.53 -4.03 -7.96
C ASP A 86 4.28 -4.03 -6.44
N ALA A 87 4.31 -2.85 -5.81
CA ALA A 87 3.95 -2.71 -4.39
C ALA A 87 2.52 -3.24 -4.11
N SER A 88 1.56 -2.91 -4.98
CA SER A 88 0.17 -3.40 -4.86
C SER A 88 0.07 -4.91 -5.01
N SER A 89 0.91 -5.53 -5.85
CA SER A 89 0.92 -6.98 -6.06
C SER A 89 1.32 -7.73 -4.78
N HIS A 90 2.27 -7.19 -4.02
CA HIS A 90 2.68 -7.74 -2.73
C HIS A 90 1.63 -7.58 -1.63
N LEU A 91 0.75 -6.58 -1.75
CA LEU A 91 -0.37 -6.33 -0.85
C LEU A 91 -1.66 -7.07 -1.25
N ALA A 92 -1.70 -7.70 -2.42
CA ALA A 92 -2.86 -8.43 -2.93
C ALA A 92 -3.48 -9.48 -1.99
N PRO A 93 -2.74 -10.15 -1.07
CA PRO A 93 -3.36 -11.07 -0.11
C PRO A 93 -4.46 -10.43 0.75
N VAL A 94 -4.39 -9.13 1.03
CA VAL A 94 -5.43 -8.36 1.75
C VAL A 94 -6.82 -8.54 1.12
N LEU A 95 -6.89 -8.63 -0.21
CA LEU A 95 -8.16 -8.79 -0.93
C LEU A 95 -8.85 -10.12 -0.61
N HIS A 96 -8.09 -11.12 -0.18
CA HIS A 96 -8.55 -12.46 0.16
C HIS A 96 -8.81 -12.63 1.66
N TRP A 97 -8.75 -11.57 2.45
CA TRP A 97 -9.03 -11.65 3.88
C TRP A 97 -10.52 -11.51 4.18
N ARG A 98 -10.98 -12.13 5.26
CA ARG A 98 -12.31 -11.89 5.83
C ARG A 98 -12.17 -11.36 7.24
N ALA A 99 -13.07 -10.48 7.65
CA ALA A 99 -13.13 -9.98 9.03
C ALA A 99 -14.12 -10.77 9.90
N LEU A 100 -15.15 -11.33 9.28
CA LEU A 100 -16.21 -12.10 9.93
C LEU A 100 -15.96 -13.60 9.78
N ASP A 101 -16.49 -14.38 10.71
CA ASP A 101 -16.57 -15.82 10.58
C ASP A 101 -17.44 -16.25 9.40
N ALA A 102 -17.13 -17.42 8.85
CA ALA A 102 -17.84 -18.02 7.73
C ALA A 102 -18.56 -19.30 8.23
N PRO A 103 -19.76 -19.18 8.82
CA PRO A 103 -20.54 -20.33 9.23
C PRO A 103 -20.79 -21.25 8.04
N GLY A 104 -20.44 -22.53 8.16
CA GLY A 104 -20.54 -23.50 7.07
C GLY A 104 -19.34 -23.51 6.10
N GLY A 105 -18.27 -22.76 6.39
CA GLY A 105 -16.96 -22.89 5.75
C GLY A 105 -16.84 -22.37 4.31
N ARG A 106 -17.91 -21.82 3.73
CA ARG A 106 -17.89 -21.23 2.38
C ARG A 106 -17.59 -19.74 2.45
N SER A 107 -16.39 -19.34 2.01
CA SER A 107 -15.92 -17.95 2.08
C SER A 107 -15.32 -17.44 0.76
N PHE A 108 -15.61 -18.08 -0.38
CA PHE A 108 -14.96 -17.80 -1.67
C PHE A 108 -13.42 -17.88 -1.59
N GLY A 109 -12.89 -18.76 -0.74
CA GLY A 109 -11.44 -18.87 -0.50
C GLY A 109 -10.88 -17.81 0.45
N ALA A 110 -11.71 -16.93 1.00
CA ALA A 110 -11.25 -15.91 1.93
C ALA A 110 -10.84 -16.50 3.29
N VAL A 111 -9.74 -15.99 3.84
CA VAL A 111 -9.12 -16.48 5.08
C VAL A 111 -9.14 -15.41 6.17
N LEU A 112 -9.18 -15.82 7.44
CA LEU A 112 -9.08 -14.88 8.55
C LEU A 112 -7.60 -14.52 8.73
N PRO A 113 -7.20 -13.24 8.59
CA PRO A 113 -5.82 -12.86 8.84
C PRO A 113 -5.53 -12.90 10.34
N THR A 114 -4.29 -13.24 10.66
CA THR A 114 -3.74 -13.03 11.99
C THR A 114 -3.52 -11.54 12.25
N ASP A 115 -3.46 -11.14 13.52
CA ASP A 115 -3.20 -9.74 13.87
C ASP A 115 -1.79 -9.29 13.42
N ALA A 116 -0.84 -10.22 13.32
CA ALA A 116 0.49 -9.98 12.77
C ALA A 116 0.46 -9.69 11.26
N GLU A 117 -0.36 -10.41 10.49
CA GLU A 117 -0.53 -10.14 9.05
C GLU A 117 -1.20 -8.79 8.79
N LEU A 118 -2.20 -8.41 9.60
CA LEU A 118 -2.79 -7.07 9.54
C LEU A 118 -1.75 -5.99 9.82
N ALA A 119 -0.98 -6.14 10.92
CA ALA A 119 0.06 -5.18 11.28
C ALA A 119 1.16 -5.09 10.20
N ASP A 120 1.55 -6.20 9.59
CA ASP A 120 2.53 -6.26 8.51
C ASP A 120 2.04 -5.50 7.25
N ALA A 121 0.77 -5.67 6.86
CA ALA A 121 0.16 -4.93 5.77
C ALA A 121 0.04 -3.43 6.07
N GLU A 122 -0.37 -3.07 7.29
CA GLU A 122 -0.47 -1.67 7.73
C GLU A 122 0.90 -0.98 7.74
N ALA A 123 1.92 -1.65 8.24
CA ALA A 123 3.30 -1.16 8.22
C ALA A 123 3.80 -0.98 6.78
N ALA A 124 3.47 -1.90 5.87
CA ALA A 124 3.82 -1.79 4.46
C ALA A 124 3.16 -0.56 3.80
N ILE A 125 1.88 -0.29 4.08
CA ILE A 125 1.18 0.91 3.58
C ILE A 125 1.79 2.19 4.16
N ARG A 126 2.16 2.20 5.44
CA ARG A 126 2.84 3.36 6.06
C ARG A 126 4.20 3.61 5.44
N LEU A 127 4.99 2.56 5.20
CA LEU A 127 6.27 2.66 4.51
C LEU A 127 6.10 3.24 3.10
N LEU A 128 5.13 2.73 2.34
CA LEU A 128 4.83 3.22 0.99
C LEU A 128 4.39 4.69 1.01
N THR A 129 3.57 5.08 1.98
CA THR A 129 3.17 6.48 2.23
C THR A 129 4.40 7.38 2.43
N HIS A 130 5.34 6.96 3.29
CA HIS A 130 6.57 7.70 3.55
C HIS A 130 7.47 7.78 2.32
N ALA A 131 7.60 6.71 1.54
CA ALA A 131 8.36 6.71 0.30
C ALA A 131 7.78 7.71 -0.71
N LEU A 132 6.47 7.63 -1.00
CA LEU A 132 5.79 8.55 -1.92
C LEU A 132 5.86 10.01 -1.48
N THR A 133 5.80 10.27 -0.17
CA THR A 133 5.93 11.62 0.37
C THR A 133 7.33 12.19 0.13
N ARG A 134 8.38 11.38 0.34
CA ARG A 134 9.77 11.82 0.11
C ARG A 134 10.08 12.03 -1.36
N THR A 135 9.68 11.10 -2.23
CA THR A 135 10.02 11.16 -3.66
C THR A 135 9.33 12.31 -4.39
N SER A 136 8.20 12.80 -3.87
CA SER A 136 7.40 13.84 -4.49
C SER A 136 7.67 15.26 -3.99
N GLN A 137 8.63 15.45 -3.09
CA GLN A 137 9.10 16.78 -2.69
C GLN A 137 10.05 17.35 -3.75
N PRO A 138 9.93 18.64 -4.12
CA PRO A 138 10.92 19.29 -4.96
C PRO A 138 12.27 19.34 -4.23
N ALA A 139 13.35 19.05 -4.96
CA ALA A 139 14.73 19.21 -4.49
C ALA A 139 15.07 20.69 -4.23
#